data_AF-A0A9D6MFA7-F1
#
_entry.id   AF-A0A9D6MFA7-F1
#
_cell.length_a   1.000
_cell.length_b   1.000
_cell.length_c   1.000
_cell.angle_alpha   90.00
_cell.angle_beta   90.00
_cell.angle_gamma   90.00
#
_symmetry.space_group_name_H-M   'P 1'
#
loop_
_entity.id
_entity.type
_entity.pdbx_description
1 polymer ?
#
loop_
_entity_poly.entity_id
_entity_poly.type
_entity_poly.pdbx_seq_one_letter_code
_entity_poly.pdbx_strand_id
1 'polypeptide(L)'
;MNTFLNYFRKSEWSPYLAGVALGLVSLISLAATGKLLGASGGWENLAGYFGLLIDPNNMYFKFVMPPGIGFNVWLLVGVFFGGMAGAL
;
A
#
# COMPACT_ATOMS: atom_id res chain seq x y z
N MET A 1 3.37 33.09 -4.30
CA MET A 1 3.41 31.71 -3.76
C MET A 1 2.03 31.12 -3.91
N ASN A 2 1.84 30.04 -4.68
CA ASN A 2 0.53 29.58 -5.12
C ASN A 2 -0.34 29.11 -3.94
N THR A 3 -1.43 29.81 -3.65
CA THR A 3 -2.41 29.50 -2.59
C THR A 3 -2.87 28.04 -2.60
N PHE A 4 -2.95 27.44 -3.80
CA PHE A 4 -3.28 26.03 -4.01
C PHE A 4 -2.27 25.08 -3.34
N LEU A 5 -0.96 25.28 -3.55
CA LEU A 5 0.07 24.42 -2.97
C LEU A 5 0.11 24.55 -1.44
N ASN A 6 -0.08 25.76 -0.93
CA ASN A 6 -0.11 26.01 0.52
C ASN A 6 -1.28 25.28 1.20
N TYR A 7 -2.40 25.07 0.50
CA TYR A 7 -3.54 24.33 1.05
C TYR A 7 -3.22 22.85 1.28
N PHE A 8 -2.48 22.22 0.36
CA PHE A 8 -2.11 20.80 0.50
C PHE A 8 -1.01 20.58 1.53
N ARG A 9 -0.13 21.56 1.72
CA ARG A 9 1.03 21.52 2.63
C ARG A 9 0.74 21.92 4.08
N LYS A 10 -0.52 22.12 4.44
CA LYS A 10 -0.90 22.38 5.83
C LYS A 10 -0.49 21.21 6.72
N SER A 11 0.05 21.51 7.91
CA SER A 11 0.49 20.52 8.90
C SER A 11 -0.65 19.60 9.34
N GLU A 12 -1.84 20.17 9.53
CA GLU A 12 -3.02 19.41 9.93
C GLU A 12 -4.12 19.43 8.87
N TRP A 13 -4.54 18.23 8.48
CA TRP A 13 -5.78 18.03 7.75
C TRP A 13 -6.92 17.71 8.71
N SER A 14 -8.14 18.12 8.33
CA SER A 14 -9.34 17.69 9.05
C SER A 14 -9.42 16.15 9.02
N PRO A 15 -9.62 15.49 10.17
CA PRO A 15 -9.69 14.03 10.23
C PRO A 15 -10.86 13.48 9.40
N TYR A 16 -11.94 14.25 9.27
CA TYR A 16 -13.09 13.88 8.44
C TYR A 16 -12.76 13.91 6.95
N LEU A 17 -12.06 14.96 6.48
CA LEU A 17 -11.65 15.05 5.08
C LEU A 17 -10.62 13.98 4.72
N ALA A 18 -9.66 13.73 5.62
CA ALA A 18 -8.69 12.66 5.46
C ALA A 18 -9.37 11.28 5.41
N GLY A 19 -10.33 11.04 6.31
CA GLY A 19 -11.12 9.81 6.34
C GLY A 19 -11.95 9.59 5.07
N VAL A 20 -12.63 10.63 4.57
CA VAL A 20 -13.39 10.57 3.30
C VAL A 20 -12.45 10.28 2.13
N ALA A 21 -11.32 10.98 2.03
CA ALA A 21 -10.35 10.75 0.96
C ALA A 21 -9.80 9.31 0.99
N LEU A 22 -9.44 8.80 2.17
CA LEU A 22 -8.96 7.42 2.33
C LEU A 22 -10.04 6.40 1.97
N GLY A 23 -11.29 6.65 2.36
CA GLY A 23 -12.43 5.81 1.99
C GLY A 23 -12.64 5.76 0.47
N LEU A 24 -12.55 6.91 -0.21
CA LEU A 24 -12.64 6.98 -1.66
C LEU A 24 -11.50 6.21 -2.34
N VAL A 25 -10.26 6.36 -1.89
CA VAL A 25 -9.11 5.59 -2.41
C VAL A 25 -9.33 4.09 -2.21
N SER A 26 -9.90 3.68 -1.08
CA SER A 26 -10.21 2.27 -0.80
C SER A 26 -11.28 1.72 -1.74
N LEU A 27 -12.34 2.49 -2.02
CA LEU A 27 -13.37 2.12 -2.98
C LEU A 27 -12.83 2.03 -4.40
N ILE A 28 -11.98 2.99 -4.80
CA ILE A 28 -11.31 2.97 -6.11
C ILE A 28 -10.43 1.73 -6.25
N SER A 29 -9.64 1.40 -5.21
CA SER A 29 -8.83 0.17 -5.20
C SER A 29 -9.68 -1.07 -5.40
N LEU A 30 -10.78 -1.19 -4.66
CA LEU A 30 -11.70 -2.32 -4.78
C LEU A 30 -12.33 -2.39 -6.18
N ALA A 31 -12.79 -1.27 -6.73
CA ALA A 31 -13.41 -1.21 -8.05
C ALA A 31 -12.41 -1.52 -9.18
N ALA A 32 -11.16 -1.05 -9.08
CA ALA A 32 -10.16 -1.21 -10.13
C ALA A 32 -9.46 -2.58 -10.08
N THR A 33 -9.32 -3.19 -8.89
CA THR A 33 -8.46 -4.36 -8.70
C THR A 33 -9.13 -5.55 -8.05
N GLY A 34 -10.37 -5.38 -7.55
CA GLY A 34 -11.06 -6.38 -6.73
C GLY A 34 -10.42 -6.57 -5.35
N LYS A 35 -9.51 -5.67 -4.93
CA LYS A 35 -8.74 -5.79 -3.68
C LYS A 35 -8.87 -4.53 -2.84
N LEU A 36 -9.03 -4.74 -1.53
CA LEU A 36 -8.90 -3.68 -0.53
C LEU A 36 -7.42 -3.30 -0.37
N LEU A 37 -7.17 -2.12 0.21
CA LEU A 37 -5.83 -1.69 0.57
C LEU A 37 -5.26 -2.64 1.63
N GLY A 38 -4.10 -3.23 1.35
CA GLY A 38 -3.46 -4.19 2.26
C GLY A 38 -1.93 -4.14 2.16
N ALA A 39 -1.27 -3.95 3.30
CA ALA A 39 0.19 -3.90 3.38
C ALA A 39 0.82 -5.26 3.68
N SER A 40 0.26 -6.02 4.65
CA SER A 40 0.83 -7.29 5.12
C SER A 40 1.05 -8.29 4.00
N GLY A 41 0.03 -8.55 3.17
CA GLY A 41 0.15 -9.48 2.05
C GLY A 41 1.24 -9.10 1.05
N GLY A 42 1.45 -7.79 0.80
CA GLY A 42 2.55 -7.33 -0.06
C GLY A 42 3.92 -7.66 0.52
N TRP A 43 4.11 -7.41 1.82
CA TRP A 43 5.34 -7.78 2.52
C TRP A 43 5.54 -9.30 2.59
N GLU A 44 4.48 -10.07 2.84
CA GLU A 44 4.51 -11.53 2.87
C GLU A 44 4.89 -12.11 1.50
N ASN A 45 4.33 -11.58 0.40
CA ASN A 45 4.71 -12.02 -0.95
C ASN A 45 6.19 -11.72 -1.26
N LEU A 46 6.74 -10.60 -0.78
CA LEU A 46 8.18 -10.32 -0.93
C LEU A 46 9.03 -11.22 -0.03
N ALA A 47 8.62 -11.39 1.22
CA ALA A 47 9.30 -12.26 2.19
C ALA A 47 9.34 -13.72 1.72
N GLY A 48 8.30 -14.17 1.01
CA GLY A 48 8.24 -15.53 0.47
C GLY A 48 9.42 -15.89 -0.43
N TYR A 49 9.99 -14.93 -1.17
CA TYR A 49 11.21 -15.17 -1.97
C TYR A 49 12.38 -15.62 -1.08
N PHE A 50 12.55 -15.00 0.07
CA PHE A 50 13.59 -15.38 1.04
C PHE A 50 13.17 -16.59 1.87
N GLY A 51 11.90 -16.68 2.24
CA GLY A 51 11.35 -17.78 3.03
C GLY A 51 11.57 -19.13 2.36
N LEU A 52 11.36 -19.23 1.05
CA LEU A 52 11.61 -20.47 0.30
C LEU A 52 13.10 -20.74 0.00
N LEU A 53 13.97 -19.73 0.10
CA LEU A 53 15.42 -19.94 0.05
C LEU A 53 15.95 -20.54 1.36
N ILE A 54 15.36 -20.15 2.50
CA ILE A 54 15.74 -20.65 3.83
C ILE A 54 15.09 -22.02 4.11
N ASP A 55 13.79 -22.14 3.84
CA ASP A 55 13.03 -23.39 3.97
C ASP A 55 12.23 -23.65 2.67
N PRO A 56 12.82 -24.41 1.73
CA PRO A 56 12.16 -24.77 0.48
C PRO A 56 10.90 -25.61 0.65
N ASN A 57 10.58 -26.12 1.85
CA ASN A 57 9.39 -26.92 2.13
C ASN A 57 8.32 -26.18 2.92
N ASN A 58 8.49 -24.88 3.14
CA ASN A 58 7.53 -24.08 3.87
C ASN A 58 6.15 -24.08 3.19
N MET A 59 5.17 -24.69 3.87
CA MET A 59 3.80 -24.82 3.35
C MET A 59 3.08 -23.48 3.20
N TYR A 60 3.36 -22.53 4.09
CA TYR A 60 2.74 -21.21 4.07
C TYR A 60 3.17 -20.42 2.82
N PHE A 61 4.48 -20.31 2.55
CA PHE A 61 4.98 -19.63 1.36
C PHE A 61 4.80 -20.44 0.07
N LYS A 62 4.45 -21.73 0.12
CA LYS A 62 4.08 -22.48 -1.08
C LYS A 62 2.62 -22.30 -1.48
N PHE A 63 1.70 -22.26 -0.52
CA PHE A 63 0.28 -22.44 -0.79
C PHE A 63 -0.63 -21.35 -0.24
N VAL A 64 -0.21 -20.65 0.83
CA VAL A 64 -1.04 -19.62 1.47
C VAL A 64 -0.65 -18.23 0.98
N MET A 65 0.64 -17.89 1.03
CA MET A 65 1.20 -16.64 0.51
C MET A 65 2.40 -16.92 -0.40
N PRO A 66 2.16 -17.36 -1.65
CA PRO A 66 3.24 -17.56 -2.62
C PRO A 66 4.07 -16.29 -2.84
N PRO A 67 5.37 -16.42 -3.16
CA PRO A 67 6.18 -15.29 -3.56
C PRO A 67 5.60 -14.63 -4.81
N GLY A 68 5.62 -13.30 -4.87
CA GLY A 68 5.11 -12.61 -6.04
C GLY A 68 5.13 -11.10 -5.94
N ILE A 69 5.06 -10.46 -7.10
CA ILE A 69 4.89 -9.01 -7.21
C ILE A 69 3.48 -8.74 -7.73
N GLY A 70 2.54 -8.63 -6.78
CA GLY A 70 1.14 -8.34 -7.04
C GLY A 70 0.76 -6.90 -6.72
N PHE A 71 -0.54 -6.61 -6.79
CA PHE A 71 -1.11 -5.30 -6.46
C PHE A 71 -0.66 -4.76 -5.09
N ASN A 72 -0.67 -5.59 -4.04
CA ASN A 72 -0.28 -5.14 -2.70
C ASN A 72 1.19 -4.71 -2.63
N VAL A 73 2.08 -5.30 -3.43
CA VAL A 73 3.49 -4.86 -3.53
C VAL A 73 3.58 -3.49 -4.22
N TRP A 74 2.84 -3.29 -5.30
CA TRP A 74 2.75 -1.98 -5.95
C TRP A 74 2.11 -0.91 -5.06
N LEU A 75 1.14 -1.30 -4.24
CA LEU A 75 0.56 -0.44 -3.23
C LEU A 75 1.61 0.01 -2.22
N LEU A 76 2.51 -0.87 -1.76
CA LEU A 76 3.62 -0.49 -0.87
C LEU A 76 4.53 0.56 -1.51
N VAL A 77 4.88 0.38 -2.79
CA VAL A 77 5.67 1.35 -3.56
C VAL A 77 4.94 2.70 -3.62
N GLY A 78 3.64 2.69 -3.93
CA GLY A 78 2.82 3.89 -4.00
C GLY A 78 2.69 4.59 -2.65
N VAL A 79 2.51 3.86 -1.56
CA VAL A 79 2.44 4.41 -0.20
C VAL A 79 3.79 5.04 0.20
N PHE A 80 4.91 4.39 -0.12
CA PHE A 80 6.24 4.91 0.17
C PHE A 80 6.48 6.25 -0.53
N PHE A 81 6.36 6.29 -1.86
CA PHE A 81 6.61 7.51 -2.62
C PHE A 81 5.53 8.57 -2.41
N GLY A 82 4.27 8.16 -2.24
CA GLY A 82 3.16 9.05 -1.93
C GLY A 82 3.32 9.72 -0.56
N GLY A 83 3.76 8.96 0.46
CA GLY A 83 4.07 9.48 1.77
C GLY A 83 5.26 10.45 1.75
N MET A 84 6.31 10.12 1.01
CA MET A 84 7.45 11.02 0.80
C MET A 84 7.02 12.34 0.12
N ALA A 85 6.24 12.24 -0.96
CA ALA A 85 5.74 13.43 -1.65
C ALA A 85 4.81 14.27 -0.77
N GLY A 86 3.99 13.63 0.07
CA GLY A 86 3.14 14.32 1.05
C GLY A 86 3.90 15.04 2.15
N ALA A 87 5.16 14.69 2.40
CA ALA A 87 6.02 15.32 3.39
C ALA A 87 6.80 16.55 2.86
N LEU A 88 6.73 16.86 1.56
CA LEU A 88 7.47 17.96 0.87
C LEU A 88 6.65 19.24 0.67
#